data_AF-A0A950YXR3-F1
#
_entry.id   AF-A0A950YXR3-F1
#
_cell.length_a   1.000
_cell.length_b   1.000
_cell.length_c   1.000
_cell.angle_alpha   90.00
_cell.angle_beta   90.00
_cell.angle_gamma   90.00
#
_symmetry.space_group_name_H-M   'P 1'
#
loop_
_entity.id
_entity.type
_entity.pdbx_description
1 polymer ?
#
loop_
_entity_poly.entity_id
_entity_poly.type
_entity_poly.pdbx_seq_one_letter_code
_entity_poly.pdbx_strand_id
1 'polypeptide(L)'
;MAGPVTFNRGIAPIVIQNCAPCHHDGGLGPFPLVTYSDVRKHAAQIVAVTKSQYMPPWPPQPGFGEFTGERRLSDQQIKLIADWWKAGAPEGNATEKPAVPQFTDGWQMGTPDLVLQMPQAFEMPAGGGDVFRNFIIRTGLKETQYVRAFELRISSPRSVHHANVVLDRTEWLRHRDGEDGRPGFPGMDVITEAAANDFDPDSHFLFWKPGSVIRPDPDDMSWRLDPATDLILNLHLRPTGKNETVSAEIGLYFAGHPPTRFLQLEHDGAIDIAPGQRDSAVSNHLVLADRRDVFAIYPHAHYLGKRSSAGRSFRMGSAGG
;
A
#
# COMPACT_ATOMS: atom_id res chain seq x y z
N MET A 1 29.00 -26.60 19.64
CA MET A 1 28.17 -25.43 20.02
C MET A 1 28.25 -24.45 18.87
N ALA A 2 27.11 -24.00 18.32
CA ALA A 2 27.13 -22.91 17.34
C ALA A 2 27.71 -21.66 18.00
N GLY A 3 28.63 -20.96 17.32
CA GLY A 3 29.26 -19.75 17.84
C GLY A 3 28.25 -18.62 18.14
N PRO A 4 28.68 -17.55 18.82
CA PRO A 4 27.80 -16.42 19.11
C PRO A 4 27.20 -15.83 17.82
N VAL A 5 25.95 -15.38 17.90
CA VAL A 5 25.24 -14.73 16.79
C VAL A 5 25.94 -13.44 16.44
N THR A 6 26.24 -13.24 15.16
CA THR A 6 26.88 -12.03 14.64
C THR A 6 25.95 -11.26 13.71
N PHE A 7 26.27 -9.99 13.47
CA PHE A 7 25.52 -9.16 12.55
C PHE A 7 25.54 -9.74 11.14
N ASN A 8 26.73 -9.93 10.56
CA ASN A 8 26.87 -10.33 9.16
C ASN A 8 26.14 -11.64 8.84
N ARG A 9 26.28 -12.66 9.69
CA ARG A 9 25.66 -13.96 9.45
C ARG A 9 24.20 -14.06 9.92
N GLY A 10 23.87 -13.48 11.08
CA GLY A 10 22.59 -13.71 11.75
C GLY A 10 21.57 -12.60 11.56
N ILE A 11 22.00 -11.33 11.66
CA ILE A 11 21.09 -10.18 11.76
C ILE A 11 20.92 -9.47 10.42
N ALA A 12 21.99 -9.33 9.65
CA ALA A 12 21.98 -8.64 8.37
C ALA A 12 20.93 -9.22 7.39
N PRO A 13 20.76 -10.55 7.25
CA PRO A 13 19.70 -11.10 6.42
C PRO A 13 18.29 -10.67 6.87
N ILE A 14 18.03 -10.65 8.18
CA ILE A 14 16.74 -10.23 8.73
C ILE A 14 16.49 -8.75 8.44
N VAL A 15 17.48 -7.90 8.70
CA VAL A 15 17.38 -6.45 8.51
C VAL A 15 17.21 -6.11 7.03
N ILE A 16 18.02 -6.71 6.15
CA ILE A 16 17.96 -6.47 4.70
C ILE A 16 16.59 -6.84 4.14
N GLN A 17 16.01 -7.96 4.57
CA GLN A 17 14.73 -8.42 4.06
C GLN A 17 13.54 -7.60 4.61
N ASN A 18 13.57 -7.23 5.89
CA ASN A 18 12.37 -6.77 6.60
C ASN A 18 12.40 -5.29 6.99
N CYS A 19 13.57 -4.67 7.06
CA CYS A 19 13.74 -3.29 7.52
C CYS A 19 14.30 -2.38 6.43
N ALA A 20 15.36 -2.82 5.74
CA ALA A 20 16.04 -2.05 4.72
C ALA A 20 15.15 -1.58 3.55
N PRO A 21 14.06 -2.27 3.14
CA PRO A 21 13.17 -1.75 2.09
C PRO A 21 12.50 -0.42 2.43
N CYS A 22 12.42 -0.05 3.71
CA CYS A 22 11.95 1.26 4.13
C CYS A 22 13.09 2.09 4.73
N HIS A 23 14.02 1.45 5.44
CA HIS A 23 15.15 2.08 6.11
C HIS A 23 16.41 2.03 5.24
N HIS A 24 16.40 2.80 4.15
CA HIS A 24 17.55 3.06 3.29
C HIS A 24 17.56 4.55 2.92
N ASP A 25 18.65 5.03 2.33
CA ASP A 25 18.71 6.40 1.81
C ASP A 25 17.68 6.58 0.69
N GLY A 26 16.88 7.64 0.77
CA GLY A 26 15.72 7.85 -0.12
C GLY A 26 14.46 7.05 0.28
N GLY A 27 14.59 6.11 1.21
CA GLY A 27 13.48 5.38 1.80
C GLY A 27 12.68 6.23 2.79
N LEU A 28 11.60 5.65 3.33
CA LEU A 28 10.68 6.36 4.24
C LEU A 28 10.98 6.21 5.70
N GLY A 29 11.84 5.24 6.05
CA GLY A 29 12.41 5.15 7.36
C GLY A 29 13.13 6.46 7.69
N PRO A 30 12.98 7.00 8.91
CA PRO A 30 13.62 8.26 9.28
C PRO A 30 15.15 8.18 9.33
N PHE A 31 15.72 6.98 9.21
CA PHE A 31 17.15 6.69 9.18
C PHE A 31 17.40 5.37 8.44
N PRO A 32 18.61 5.19 7.85
CA PRO A 32 18.98 3.95 7.19
C PRO A 32 19.25 2.82 8.21
N LEU A 33 19.05 1.58 7.78
CA LEU A 33 19.38 0.34 8.49
C LEU A 33 20.07 -0.64 7.53
N VAL A 34 21.03 -0.15 6.75
CA VAL A 34 21.67 -0.91 5.67
C VAL A 34 23.02 -1.47 6.10
N THR A 35 23.79 -0.70 6.89
CA THR A 35 25.13 -1.10 7.34
C THR A 35 25.12 -1.61 8.78
N TYR A 36 26.18 -2.32 9.18
CA TYR A 36 26.39 -2.70 10.57
C TYR A 36 26.36 -1.49 11.52
N SER A 37 27.01 -0.39 11.12
CA SER A 37 27.07 0.84 11.92
C SER A 37 25.67 1.40 12.18
N ASP A 38 24.82 1.44 11.15
CA ASP A 38 23.43 1.89 11.26
C ASP A 38 22.65 1.01 12.25
N VAL A 39 22.69 -0.30 12.04
CA VAL A 39 21.92 -1.26 12.85
C VAL A 39 22.41 -1.27 14.30
N ARG A 40 23.73 -1.21 14.53
CA ARG A 40 24.32 -1.14 15.87
C ARG A 40 23.89 0.13 16.60
N LYS A 41 23.91 1.28 15.93
CA LYS A 41 23.50 2.57 16.49
C LYS A 41 22.06 2.55 16.98
N HIS A 42 21.19 1.80 16.29
CA HIS A 42 19.77 1.68 16.60
C HIS A 42 19.38 0.37 17.30
N ALA A 43 20.33 -0.48 17.73
CA ALA A 43 20.08 -1.85 18.16
C ALA A 43 19.06 -1.96 19.30
N ALA A 44 19.16 -1.11 20.32
CA ALA A 44 18.20 -1.10 21.44
C ALA A 44 16.78 -0.74 20.99
N GLN A 45 16.64 0.22 20.06
CA GLN A 45 15.35 0.60 19.48
C GLN A 45 14.79 -0.55 18.64
N ILE A 46 15.61 -1.18 17.80
CA ILE A 46 15.24 -2.33 16.97
C ILE A 46 14.73 -3.48 17.84
N VAL A 47 15.40 -3.80 18.96
CA VAL A 47 14.92 -4.81 19.92
C VAL A 47 13.55 -4.43 20.48
N ALA A 48 13.35 -3.18 20.88
CA ALA A 48 12.07 -2.73 21.46
C ALA A 48 10.91 -2.81 20.45
N VAL A 49 11.12 -2.35 19.21
CA VAL A 49 10.05 -2.32 18.19
C VAL A 49 9.76 -3.69 17.58
N THR A 50 10.76 -4.57 17.49
CA THR A 50 10.54 -5.95 17.02
C THR A 50 9.86 -6.80 18.09
N LYS A 51 10.25 -6.65 19.37
CA LYS A 51 9.60 -7.34 20.50
C LYS A 51 8.12 -6.96 20.66
N SER A 52 7.79 -5.69 20.47
CA SER A 52 6.40 -5.21 20.51
C SER A 52 5.62 -5.47 19.21
N GLN A 53 6.27 -6.05 18.20
CA GLN A 53 5.73 -6.24 16.84
C GLN A 53 5.22 -4.95 16.19
N TYR A 54 5.69 -3.80 16.68
CA TYR A 54 5.43 -2.50 16.06
C TYR A 54 6.11 -2.40 14.69
N MET A 55 7.31 -2.99 14.57
CA MET A 55 8.07 -3.07 13.34
C MET A 55 8.55 -4.50 13.07
N PRO A 56 8.62 -4.90 11.80
CA PRO A 56 8.05 -4.22 10.64
C PRO A 56 6.51 -4.30 10.66
N PRO A 57 5.79 -3.30 10.12
CA PRO A 57 4.34 -3.29 10.18
C PRO A 57 3.74 -4.42 9.34
N TRP A 58 3.02 -5.34 10.00
CA TRP A 58 2.29 -6.43 9.35
C TRP A 58 0.99 -6.72 10.11
N PRO A 59 -0.12 -6.02 9.78
CA PRO A 59 -1.39 -6.18 10.48
C PRO A 59 -2.00 -7.59 10.47
N PRO A 60 -1.88 -8.41 9.40
CA PRO A 60 -2.49 -9.74 9.38
C PRO A 60 -1.98 -10.65 10.51
N GLN A 61 -2.90 -11.25 11.27
CA GLN A 61 -2.57 -12.19 12.35
C GLN A 61 -2.06 -13.53 11.79
N PRO A 62 -1.18 -14.25 12.53
CA PRO A 62 -0.69 -15.56 12.09
C PRO A 62 -1.80 -16.61 12.24
N GLY A 63 -1.69 -17.72 11.50
CA GLY A 63 -2.62 -18.85 11.60
C GLY A 63 -3.87 -18.77 10.71
N PHE A 64 -3.99 -17.73 9.89
CA PHE A 64 -5.12 -17.53 8.96
C PHE A 64 -4.69 -17.60 7.48
N GLY A 65 -3.71 -18.46 7.19
CA GLY A 65 -3.11 -18.61 5.87
C GLY A 65 -1.70 -18.03 5.78
N GLU A 66 -1.02 -18.34 4.68
CA GLU A 66 0.30 -17.80 4.35
C GLU A 66 0.14 -16.73 3.26
N PHE A 67 0.69 -15.55 3.50
CA PHE A 67 0.55 -14.42 2.58
C PHE A 67 1.88 -14.15 1.89
N THR A 68 1.84 -14.03 0.57
CA THR A 68 2.98 -13.57 -0.21
C THR A 68 3.43 -12.20 0.29
N GLY A 69 4.70 -12.09 0.66
CA GLY A 69 5.25 -10.83 1.15
C GLY A 69 5.06 -10.55 2.63
N GLU A 70 4.74 -11.57 3.43
CA GLU A 70 4.74 -11.46 4.88
C GLU A 70 6.05 -10.85 5.40
N ARG A 71 5.91 -9.76 6.16
CA ARG A 71 7.03 -9.03 6.77
C ARG A 71 7.21 -9.33 8.25
N ARG A 72 6.23 -9.99 8.88
CA ARG A 72 6.31 -10.31 10.30
C ARG A 72 7.60 -11.09 10.59
N LEU A 73 8.29 -10.69 11.65
CA LEU A 73 9.40 -11.46 12.17
C LEU A 73 8.88 -12.65 12.97
N SER A 74 9.49 -13.82 12.79
CA SER A 74 9.22 -14.99 13.62
C SER A 74 9.76 -14.77 15.04
N ASP A 75 9.20 -15.50 16.01
CA ASP A 75 9.69 -15.46 17.40
C ASP A 75 11.19 -15.79 17.49
N GLN A 76 11.66 -16.69 16.62
CA GLN A 76 13.09 -17.02 16.52
C GLN A 76 13.92 -15.84 16.02
N GLN A 77 13.45 -15.10 15.00
CA GLN A 77 14.13 -13.91 14.50
C GLN A 77 14.15 -12.80 15.56
N ILE A 78 13.04 -12.56 16.25
CA ILE A 78 12.95 -11.58 17.34
C ILE A 78 13.94 -11.95 18.46
N LYS A 79 13.96 -13.23 18.86
CA LYS A 79 14.92 -13.73 19.86
C LYS A 79 16.36 -13.55 19.39
N LEU A 80 16.65 -13.84 18.12
CA LEU A 80 18.00 -13.72 17.54
C LEU A 80 18.52 -12.27 17.63
N ILE A 81 17.68 -11.29 17.28
CA ILE A 81 18.01 -9.87 17.40
C ILE A 81 18.28 -9.48 18.86
N ALA A 82 17.43 -9.94 19.79
CA ALA A 82 17.58 -9.65 21.20
C ALA A 82 18.87 -10.25 21.79
N ASP A 83 19.19 -11.50 21.43
CA ASP A 83 20.39 -12.18 21.92
C ASP A 83 21.67 -11.56 21.34
N TRP A 84 21.66 -11.20 20.04
CA TRP A 84 22.77 -10.47 19.42
C TRP A 84 23.05 -9.14 20.12
N TRP A 85 22.00 -8.36 20.43
CA TRP A 85 22.15 -7.10 21.16
C TRP A 85 22.70 -7.32 22.58
N LYS A 86 22.18 -8.32 23.32
CA LYS A 86 22.69 -8.69 24.66
C LYS A 86 24.15 -9.12 24.65
N ALA A 87 24.60 -9.76 23.57
CA ALA A 87 25.99 -10.17 23.38
C ALA A 87 26.93 -9.01 22.99
N GLY A 88 26.46 -7.76 23.01
CA GLY A 88 27.26 -6.59 22.65
C GLY A 88 27.22 -6.23 21.16
N ALA A 89 26.28 -6.81 20.41
CA ALA A 89 26.07 -6.57 18.99
C ALA A 89 27.32 -6.84 18.11
N PRO A 90 27.96 -8.03 18.19
CA PRO A 90 29.18 -8.31 17.43
C PRO A 90 28.94 -8.29 15.91
N GLU A 91 29.85 -7.71 15.14
CA GLU A 91 29.74 -7.59 13.67
C GLU A 91 29.88 -8.95 12.97
N GLY A 92 30.89 -9.73 13.36
CA GLY A 92 31.23 -11.00 12.73
C GLY A 92 32.15 -10.87 11.52
N ASN A 93 32.35 -11.97 10.80
CA ASN A 93 33.29 -12.04 9.69
C ASN A 93 32.73 -11.26 8.48
N ALA A 94 33.55 -10.40 7.88
CA ALA A 94 33.18 -9.61 6.69
C ALA A 94 32.84 -10.49 5.47
N THR A 95 33.41 -11.70 5.37
CA THR A 95 33.10 -12.62 4.25
C THR A 95 31.71 -13.25 4.35
N GLU A 96 31.06 -13.17 5.51
CA GLU A 96 29.69 -13.65 5.73
C GLU A 96 28.65 -12.53 5.49
N LYS A 97 29.09 -11.32 5.12
CA LYS A 97 28.20 -10.18 4.92
C LYS A 97 27.33 -10.42 3.68
N PRO A 98 25.99 -10.44 3.81
CA PRO A 98 25.10 -10.60 2.67
C PRO A 98 25.20 -9.40 1.73
N ALA A 99 24.90 -9.64 0.45
CA ALA A 99 24.72 -8.57 -0.51
C ALA A 99 23.51 -7.71 -0.12
N VAL A 100 23.70 -6.39 -0.15
CA VAL A 100 22.61 -5.43 0.05
C VAL A 100 21.94 -5.20 -1.31
N PRO A 101 20.60 -5.26 -1.40
CA PRO A 101 19.87 -4.88 -2.61
C PRO A 101 20.20 -3.46 -3.03
N GLN A 102 20.29 -3.21 -4.34
CA GLN A 102 20.30 -1.85 -4.82
C GLN A 102 18.88 -1.31 -4.78
N PHE A 103 18.70 -0.19 -4.08
CA PHE A 103 17.45 0.55 -4.08
C PHE A 103 17.47 1.54 -5.26
N THR A 104 16.39 1.57 -6.03
CA THR A 104 16.25 2.48 -7.17
C THR A 104 15.63 3.80 -6.72
N ASP A 105 16.22 4.92 -7.12
CA ASP A 105 15.61 6.25 -6.98
C ASP A 105 14.57 6.52 -8.10
N GLY A 106 14.57 5.66 -9.12
CA GLY A 106 13.62 5.67 -10.22
C GLY A 106 12.43 4.76 -9.96
N TRP A 107 11.79 4.35 -11.05
CA TRP A 107 10.65 3.46 -11.05
C TRP A 107 11.04 2.03 -10.61
N GLN A 108 10.29 1.43 -9.68
CA GLN A 108 10.60 0.12 -9.08
C GLN A 108 10.56 -1.03 -10.08
N MET A 109 9.72 -0.94 -11.12
CA MET A 109 9.60 -1.94 -12.17
C MET A 109 10.34 -1.57 -13.46
N GLY A 110 11.22 -0.56 -13.42
CA GLY A 110 11.82 0.03 -14.61
C GLY A 110 10.93 1.09 -15.25
N THR A 111 11.29 1.59 -16.43
CA THR A 111 10.56 2.69 -17.08
C THR A 111 9.10 2.31 -17.37
N PRO A 112 8.10 3.09 -16.90
CA PRO A 112 6.70 2.88 -17.23
C PRO A 112 6.41 3.10 -18.72
N ASP A 113 5.37 2.45 -19.23
CA ASP A 113 4.89 2.63 -20.61
C ASP A 113 4.24 4.00 -20.80
N LEU A 114 3.63 4.54 -19.73
CA LEU A 114 3.06 5.89 -19.70
C LEU A 114 3.35 6.56 -18.35
N VAL A 115 3.91 7.77 -18.39
CA VAL A 115 4.10 8.61 -17.19
C VAL A 115 3.16 9.81 -17.28
N LEU A 116 2.27 9.92 -16.31
CA LEU A 116 1.31 11.02 -16.18
C LEU A 116 1.74 11.95 -15.05
N GLN A 117 1.56 13.25 -15.26
CA GLN A 117 2.02 14.30 -14.35
C GLN A 117 0.84 15.00 -13.70
N MET A 118 0.95 15.30 -12.41
CA MET A 118 0.03 16.21 -11.75
C MET A 118 0.12 17.60 -12.40
N PRO A 119 -1.00 18.16 -12.91
CA PRO A 119 -0.94 19.34 -13.76
C PRO A 119 -0.42 20.58 -13.04
N GLN A 120 -0.67 20.68 -11.73
CA GLN A 120 -0.21 21.77 -10.88
C GLN A 120 0.18 21.23 -9.51
N ALA A 121 1.26 21.76 -8.93
CA ALA A 121 1.65 21.43 -7.57
C ALA A 121 0.66 22.03 -6.54
N PHE A 122 0.53 21.36 -5.41
CA PHE A 122 -0.35 21.77 -4.32
C PHE A 122 0.45 22.21 -3.10
N GLU A 123 0.20 23.43 -2.66
CA GLU A 123 0.82 23.99 -1.46
C GLU A 123 0.05 23.55 -0.21
N MET A 124 0.73 22.83 0.67
CA MET A 124 0.24 22.39 1.97
C MET A 124 0.82 23.26 3.08
N PRO A 125 -0.01 23.81 3.99
CA PRO A 125 0.49 24.56 5.14
C PRO A 125 1.18 23.66 6.17
N ALA A 126 2.08 24.26 6.96
CA ALA A 126 2.84 23.59 8.01
C ALA A 126 2.01 22.92 9.11
N GLY A 127 0.81 23.42 9.38
CA GLY A 127 -0.10 22.94 10.42
C GLY A 127 -1.54 22.96 9.96
N GLY A 128 -2.43 22.50 10.84
CA GLY A 128 -3.86 22.34 10.56
C GLY A 128 -4.31 20.90 10.79
N GLY A 129 -5.51 20.58 10.32
CA GLY A 129 -5.99 19.20 10.24
C GLY A 129 -5.54 18.51 8.95
N ASP A 130 -5.95 17.25 8.81
CA ASP A 130 -5.76 16.50 7.57
C ASP A 130 -6.52 17.17 6.41
N VAL A 131 -5.96 17.06 5.20
CA VAL A 131 -6.52 17.63 3.97
C VAL A 131 -6.78 16.52 2.97
N PHE A 132 -8.01 16.42 2.48
CA PHE A 132 -8.35 15.54 1.37
C PHE A 132 -8.46 16.35 0.08
N ARG A 133 -7.62 16.01 -0.91
CA ARG A 133 -7.52 16.75 -2.16
C ARG A 133 -7.49 15.82 -3.36
N ASN A 134 -8.26 16.16 -4.39
CA ASN A 134 -8.43 15.36 -5.59
C ASN A 134 -7.88 16.11 -6.80
N PHE A 135 -6.97 15.49 -7.54
CA PHE A 135 -6.36 16.09 -8.74
C PHE A 135 -6.76 15.32 -9.98
N ILE A 136 -7.21 16.04 -11.01
CA ILE A 136 -7.60 15.44 -12.29
C ILE A 136 -6.36 15.27 -13.15
N ILE A 137 -6.04 14.02 -13.52
CA ILE A 137 -4.92 13.66 -14.38
C ILE A 137 -5.45 13.14 -15.71
N ARG A 138 -5.27 13.94 -16.77
CA ARG A 138 -5.70 13.56 -18.13
C ARG A 138 -4.73 12.54 -18.72
N THR A 139 -5.25 11.39 -19.13
CA THR A 139 -4.42 10.29 -19.65
C THR A 139 -3.87 10.56 -21.05
N GLY A 140 -4.62 11.26 -21.89
CA GLY A 140 -4.24 11.58 -23.27
C GLY A 140 -4.22 10.37 -24.22
N LEU A 141 -4.69 9.19 -23.78
CA LEU A 141 -4.71 7.96 -24.56
C LEU A 141 -5.53 8.10 -25.84
N LYS A 142 -5.06 7.42 -26.91
CA LYS A 142 -5.73 7.37 -28.21
C LYS A 142 -6.40 6.03 -28.49
N GLU A 143 -5.98 5.00 -27.77
CA GLU A 143 -6.51 3.65 -27.83
C GLU A 143 -6.59 3.08 -26.41
N THR A 144 -7.44 2.08 -26.23
CA THR A 144 -7.59 1.36 -24.96
C THR A 144 -6.28 0.67 -24.60
N GLN A 145 -5.89 0.79 -23.34
CA GLN A 145 -4.73 0.10 -22.77
C GLN A 145 -5.18 -0.78 -21.61
N TYR A 146 -4.43 -1.85 -21.37
CA TYR A 146 -4.65 -2.73 -20.22
C TYR A 146 -3.51 -2.54 -19.25
N VAL A 147 -3.77 -2.06 -18.04
CA VAL A 147 -2.75 -1.68 -17.07
C VAL A 147 -2.60 -2.82 -16.06
N ARG A 148 -1.39 -3.36 -15.90
CA ARG A 148 -1.09 -4.45 -14.94
C ARG A 148 -0.49 -3.96 -13.63
N ALA A 149 0.04 -2.75 -13.61
CA ALA A 149 0.58 -2.11 -12.42
C ALA A 149 0.56 -0.60 -12.56
N PHE A 150 0.49 0.09 -11.43
CA PHE A 150 0.77 1.51 -11.36
C PHE A 150 1.79 1.80 -10.25
N GLU A 151 2.59 2.84 -10.46
CA GLU A 151 3.51 3.40 -9.48
C GLU A 151 3.17 4.86 -9.26
N LEU A 152 3.20 5.31 -8.01
CA LEU A 152 3.01 6.71 -7.66
C LEU A 152 4.29 7.25 -7.04
N ARG A 153 4.86 8.29 -7.65
CA ARG A 153 5.99 9.07 -7.10
C ARG A 153 5.48 10.42 -6.66
N ILE A 154 5.80 10.82 -5.44
CA ILE A 154 5.34 12.09 -4.85
C ILE A 154 6.54 12.86 -4.33
N SER A 155 6.58 14.18 -4.54
CA SER A 155 7.67 15.06 -4.09
C SER A 155 7.85 15.11 -2.57
N SER A 156 6.75 15.10 -1.81
CA SER A 156 6.73 15.12 -0.35
C SER A 156 5.94 13.93 0.22
N PRO A 157 6.48 12.70 0.18
CA PRO A 157 5.76 11.50 0.58
C PRO A 157 5.46 11.47 2.10
N ARG A 158 6.21 12.23 2.91
CA ARG A 158 5.96 12.34 4.37
C ARG A 158 4.65 13.06 4.70
N SER A 159 4.22 13.94 3.81
CA SER A 159 3.00 14.74 3.91
C SER A 159 1.75 14.00 3.44
N VAL A 160 1.91 12.80 2.85
CA VAL A 160 0.80 11.97 2.38
C VAL A 160 0.58 10.82 3.35
N HIS A 161 -0.64 10.64 3.84
CA HIS A 161 -1.03 9.49 4.64
C HIS A 161 -1.33 8.27 3.74
N HIS A 162 -2.12 8.48 2.69
CA HIS A 162 -2.30 7.55 1.57
C HIS A 162 -2.79 8.31 0.32
N ALA A 163 -2.82 7.61 -0.81
CA ALA A 163 -3.40 8.07 -2.06
C ALA A 163 -4.26 6.96 -2.66
N ASN A 164 -5.31 7.36 -3.37
CA ASN A 164 -6.09 6.49 -4.25
C ASN A 164 -6.08 7.06 -5.66
N VAL A 165 -6.18 6.19 -6.65
CA VAL A 165 -6.45 6.60 -8.03
C VAL A 165 -7.84 6.08 -8.40
N VAL A 166 -8.75 7.01 -8.70
CA VAL A 166 -10.11 6.69 -9.12
C VAL A 166 -10.24 6.94 -10.62
N LEU A 167 -10.93 6.06 -11.33
CA LEU A 167 -11.18 6.24 -12.76
C LEU A 167 -12.45 7.09 -12.95
N ASP A 168 -12.32 8.22 -13.63
CA ASP A 168 -13.46 9.00 -14.12
C ASP A 168 -13.61 8.78 -15.62
N ARG A 169 -14.55 7.90 -15.98
CA ARG A 169 -14.83 7.53 -17.38
C ARG A 169 -15.75 8.53 -18.09
N THR A 170 -16.33 9.49 -17.37
CA THR A 170 -17.26 10.48 -17.95
C THR A 170 -16.63 11.86 -18.10
N GLU A 171 -15.41 12.04 -17.58
CA GLU A 171 -14.71 13.33 -17.49
C GLU A 171 -15.49 14.38 -16.67
N TRP A 172 -16.53 13.95 -15.96
CA TRP A 172 -17.45 14.84 -15.26
C TRP A 172 -16.71 15.63 -14.19
N LEU A 173 -15.82 15.00 -13.42
CA LEU A 173 -15.13 15.65 -12.30
C LEU A 173 -14.23 16.82 -12.71
N ARG A 174 -13.95 17.01 -14.01
CA ARG A 174 -13.25 18.20 -14.53
C ARG A 174 -13.93 19.52 -14.12
N HIS A 175 -15.26 19.57 -13.99
CA HIS A 175 -15.95 20.81 -13.63
C HIS A 175 -15.70 21.26 -12.18
N ARG A 176 -15.23 20.34 -11.31
CA ARG A 176 -14.91 20.65 -9.91
C ARG A 176 -13.50 21.21 -9.73
N ASP A 177 -12.62 21.01 -10.71
CA ASP A 177 -11.23 21.47 -10.62
C ASP A 177 -11.18 22.98 -10.37
N GLY A 178 -10.51 23.40 -9.30
CA GLY A 178 -10.41 24.81 -8.95
C GLY A 178 -11.67 25.44 -8.35
N GLU A 179 -12.70 24.66 -7.97
CA GLU A 179 -13.97 25.20 -7.42
C GLU A 179 -13.77 26.08 -6.17
N ASP A 180 -12.68 25.85 -5.42
CA ASP A 180 -12.29 26.63 -4.25
C ASP A 180 -11.06 27.53 -4.49
N GLY A 181 -10.71 27.78 -5.75
CA GLY A 181 -9.58 28.62 -6.15
C GLY A 181 -8.19 28.00 -5.95
N ARG A 182 -8.11 26.68 -5.70
CA ARG A 182 -6.85 25.95 -5.52
C ARG A 182 -6.77 24.78 -6.51
N PRO A 183 -5.57 24.24 -6.82
CA PRO A 183 -5.44 23.09 -7.74
C PRO A 183 -6.23 21.87 -7.27
N GLY A 184 -6.99 21.21 -8.14
CA GLY A 184 -7.86 20.09 -7.76
C GLY A 184 -9.16 20.53 -7.09
N PHE A 185 -9.81 19.62 -6.37
CA PHE A 185 -11.01 19.91 -5.56
C PHE A 185 -10.99 19.20 -4.19
N PRO A 186 -11.65 19.73 -3.16
CA PRO A 186 -11.70 19.12 -1.83
C PRO A 186 -12.68 17.93 -1.78
N GLY A 187 -12.41 16.99 -0.86
CA GLY A 187 -13.34 15.91 -0.53
C GLY A 187 -12.62 14.59 -0.22
N MET A 188 -13.08 13.90 0.82
CA MET A 188 -12.59 12.57 1.20
C MET A 188 -13.02 11.54 0.15
N ASP A 189 -14.31 11.53 -0.17
CA ASP A 189 -14.91 10.61 -1.12
C ASP A 189 -14.94 11.21 -2.52
N VAL A 190 -14.59 10.39 -3.51
CA VAL A 190 -14.74 10.72 -4.93
C VAL A 190 -15.90 9.90 -5.47
N ILE A 191 -17.03 10.56 -5.69
CA ILE A 191 -18.21 9.95 -6.29
C ILE A 191 -18.12 10.21 -7.80
N THR A 192 -17.98 9.15 -8.59
CA THR A 192 -18.10 9.20 -10.05
C THR A 192 -19.53 8.89 -10.44
N GLU A 193 -20.02 9.42 -11.56
CA GLU A 193 -21.40 9.14 -12.02
C GLU A 193 -21.62 7.65 -12.31
N ALA A 194 -20.57 6.93 -12.75
CA ALA A 194 -20.63 5.48 -12.94
C ALA A 194 -20.81 4.69 -11.64
N ALA A 195 -20.26 5.17 -10.52
CA ALA A 195 -20.35 4.51 -9.21
C ALA A 195 -21.75 4.61 -8.57
N ALA A 196 -22.66 5.40 -9.13
CA ALA A 196 -23.95 5.67 -8.50
C ALA A 196 -24.95 4.50 -8.61
N ASN A 197 -24.87 3.63 -9.64
CA ASN A 197 -25.85 2.53 -9.80
C ASN A 197 -25.41 1.30 -10.62
N ASP A 198 -24.21 1.26 -11.23
CA ASP A 198 -23.81 0.15 -12.12
C ASP A 198 -22.55 -0.57 -11.63
N PHE A 199 -22.51 -1.89 -11.80
CA PHE A 199 -21.32 -2.72 -11.60
C PHE A 199 -20.26 -2.33 -12.64
N ASP A 200 -19.11 -1.84 -12.20
CA ASP A 200 -17.94 -1.66 -13.08
C ASP A 200 -17.18 -2.99 -13.16
N PRO A 201 -17.25 -3.75 -14.28
CA PRO A 201 -16.48 -4.99 -14.44
C PRO A 201 -14.97 -4.72 -14.45
N ASP A 202 -14.60 -3.49 -14.79
CA ASP A 202 -13.26 -2.95 -14.73
C ASP A 202 -13.12 -2.12 -13.43
N SER A 203 -13.57 -2.65 -12.30
CA SER A 203 -13.29 -2.04 -11.00
C SER A 203 -11.90 -2.43 -10.52
N HIS A 204 -11.16 -1.45 -9.99
CA HIS A 204 -9.77 -1.63 -9.59
C HIS A 204 -9.52 -0.94 -8.26
N PHE A 205 -8.68 -1.56 -7.43
CA PHE A 205 -8.25 -0.95 -6.17
C PHE A 205 -6.86 -0.34 -6.32
N LEU A 206 -6.82 0.91 -6.76
CA LEU A 206 -5.56 1.63 -7.03
C LEU A 206 -5.13 2.43 -5.80
N PHE A 207 -4.68 1.73 -4.77
CA PHE A 207 -4.24 2.33 -3.50
C PHE A 207 -2.73 2.43 -3.42
N TRP A 208 -2.27 3.55 -2.87
CA TRP A 208 -0.89 3.78 -2.55
C TRP A 208 -0.76 4.34 -1.14
N LYS A 209 0.32 3.98 -0.45
CA LYS A 209 0.76 4.66 0.76
C LYS A 209 2.25 4.83 0.70
N PRO A 210 2.82 5.75 1.49
CA PRO A 210 4.25 5.83 1.62
C PRO A 210 4.83 4.45 1.96
N GLY A 211 5.66 3.91 1.05
CA GLY A 211 6.46 2.71 1.27
C GLY A 211 5.84 1.47 0.70
N SER A 212 4.77 1.66 -0.09
CA SER A 212 4.27 0.64 -0.98
C SER A 212 5.38 0.14 -1.89
N VAL A 213 5.71 -1.15 -1.71
CA VAL A 213 6.48 -1.92 -2.67
C VAL A 213 5.51 -2.36 -3.74
N ILE A 214 5.87 -2.18 -5.02
CA ILE A 214 5.01 -2.65 -6.10
C ILE A 214 5.07 -4.16 -6.18
N ARG A 215 3.89 -4.77 -6.15
CA ARG A 215 3.68 -6.16 -6.52
C ARG A 215 2.76 -6.11 -7.74
N PRO A 216 3.27 -6.33 -8.96
CA PRO A 216 2.39 -6.37 -10.11
C PRO A 216 1.40 -7.51 -9.92
N ASP A 217 0.14 -7.23 -10.24
CA ASP A 217 -0.83 -8.29 -10.41
C ASP A 217 -0.43 -9.15 -11.62
N PRO A 218 -0.89 -10.42 -11.69
CA PRO A 218 -0.76 -11.21 -12.90
C PRO A 218 -1.29 -10.45 -14.12
N ASP A 219 -0.63 -10.58 -15.28
CA ASP A 219 -1.01 -9.85 -16.51
C ASP A 219 -2.48 -10.11 -16.92
N ASP A 220 -3.02 -11.27 -16.56
CA ASP A 220 -4.41 -11.66 -16.82
C ASP A 220 -5.45 -11.05 -15.85
N MET A 221 -4.98 -10.26 -14.87
CA MET A 221 -5.76 -9.41 -13.95
C MET A 221 -5.56 -7.91 -14.23
N SER A 222 -4.98 -7.56 -15.39
CA SER A 222 -4.84 -6.17 -15.82
C SER A 222 -6.19 -5.44 -15.90
N TRP A 223 -6.13 -4.13 -15.91
CA TRP A 223 -7.30 -3.29 -15.85
C TRP A 223 -7.46 -2.37 -17.05
N ARG A 224 -8.69 -2.19 -17.51
CA ARG A 224 -8.97 -1.48 -18.75
C ARG A 224 -8.98 0.04 -18.56
N LEU A 225 -8.12 0.73 -19.30
CA LEU A 225 -8.06 2.19 -19.37
C LEU A 225 -8.37 2.66 -20.80
N ASP A 226 -9.53 3.29 -20.98
CA ASP A 226 -9.99 3.76 -22.28
C ASP A 226 -9.56 5.21 -22.57
N PRO A 227 -9.55 5.64 -23.85
CA PRO A 227 -9.51 7.05 -24.21
C PRO A 227 -10.60 7.85 -23.49
N ALA A 228 -10.34 9.13 -23.21
CA ALA A 228 -11.25 10.01 -22.47
C ALA A 228 -11.60 9.51 -21.04
N THR A 229 -10.76 8.64 -20.45
CA THR A 229 -10.77 8.38 -19.00
C THR A 229 -9.75 9.27 -18.31
N ASP A 230 -10.18 10.01 -17.28
CA ASP A 230 -9.29 10.73 -16.36
C ASP A 230 -8.94 9.85 -15.16
N LEU A 231 -7.72 10.02 -14.65
CA LEU A 231 -7.33 9.47 -13.35
C LEU A 231 -7.48 10.56 -12.30
N ILE A 232 -8.29 10.30 -11.27
CA ILE A 232 -8.46 11.20 -10.14
C ILE A 232 -7.52 10.75 -9.03
N LEU A 233 -6.44 11.51 -8.83
CA LEU A 233 -5.51 11.29 -7.74
C LEU A 233 -6.10 11.90 -6.45
N ASN A 234 -6.70 11.04 -5.63
CA ASN A 234 -7.23 11.37 -4.30
C ASN A 234 -6.09 11.25 -3.28
N LEU A 235 -5.65 12.38 -2.72
CA LEU A 235 -4.62 12.43 -1.68
C LEU A 235 -5.24 12.72 -0.32
N HIS A 236 -4.93 11.87 0.64
CA HIS A 236 -5.11 12.16 2.06
C HIS A 236 -3.79 12.69 2.61
N LEU A 237 -3.75 13.99 2.87
CA LEU A 237 -2.58 14.75 3.26
C LEU A 237 -2.62 15.07 4.76
N ARG A 238 -1.45 15.10 5.38
CA ARG A 238 -1.26 15.44 6.80
C ARG A 238 -0.15 16.49 6.95
N PRO A 239 -0.30 17.48 7.85
CA PRO A 239 0.75 18.46 8.10
C PRO A 239 2.04 17.81 8.65
N THR A 240 3.19 18.37 8.26
CA THR A 240 4.53 17.88 8.67
C THR A 240 5.21 18.80 9.68
N GLY A 241 4.60 19.93 10.03
CA GLY A 241 5.24 21.04 10.75
C GLY A 241 6.01 22.00 9.84
N LYS A 242 5.99 21.80 8.51
CA LYS A 242 6.60 22.68 7.50
C LYS A 242 5.66 22.85 6.32
N ASN A 243 5.76 23.97 5.62
CA ASN A 243 5.06 24.11 4.35
C ASN A 243 5.66 23.10 3.35
N GLU A 244 4.79 22.38 2.65
CA GLU A 244 5.18 21.34 1.69
C GLU A 244 4.57 21.66 0.32
N THR A 245 5.39 21.59 -0.72
CA THR A 245 4.92 21.62 -2.11
C THR A 245 4.76 20.19 -2.60
N VAL A 246 3.53 19.76 -2.82
CA VAL A 246 3.18 18.40 -3.25
C VAL A 246 3.02 18.38 -4.77
N SER A 247 3.76 17.52 -5.45
CA SER A 247 3.57 17.13 -6.84
C SER A 247 3.64 15.61 -6.97
N ALA A 248 3.04 15.06 -8.02
CA ALA A 248 2.99 13.62 -8.22
C ALA A 248 3.16 13.21 -9.69
N GLU A 249 3.75 12.04 -9.89
CA GLU A 249 3.82 11.33 -11.16
C GLU A 249 3.17 9.95 -11.00
N ILE A 250 2.33 9.57 -11.96
CA ILE A 250 1.74 8.22 -12.05
C ILE A 250 2.41 7.50 -13.21
N GLY A 251 3.17 6.45 -12.91
CA GLY A 251 3.71 5.52 -13.91
C GLY A 251 2.73 4.37 -14.11
N LEU A 252 2.30 4.13 -15.35
CA LEU A 252 1.46 2.99 -15.73
C LEU A 252 2.27 1.98 -16.53
N TYR A 253 2.08 0.70 -16.20
CA TYR A 253 2.69 -0.42 -16.91
C TYR A 253 1.59 -1.21 -17.58
N PHE A 254 1.73 -1.44 -18.88
CA PHE A 254 0.71 -2.09 -19.69
C PHE A 254 0.95 -3.61 -19.78
N ALA A 255 -0.15 -4.34 -19.98
CA ALA A 255 -0.20 -5.73 -20.35
C ALA A 255 -0.41 -5.85 -21.86
N GLY A 256 0.08 -6.94 -22.45
CA GLY A 256 -0.04 -7.19 -23.89
C GLY A 256 -1.40 -7.70 -24.36
N HIS A 257 -2.33 -7.98 -23.43
CA HIS A 257 -3.64 -8.57 -23.74
C HIS A 257 -4.71 -8.11 -22.72
N PRO A 258 -6.00 -8.20 -23.08
CA PRO A 258 -7.10 -7.94 -22.15
C PRO A 258 -7.07 -8.87 -20.92
N PRO A 259 -7.68 -8.49 -19.79
CA PRO A 259 -7.82 -9.38 -18.65
C PRO A 259 -8.72 -10.57 -18.95
N THR A 260 -8.44 -11.68 -18.27
CA THR A 260 -9.32 -12.86 -18.23
C THR A 260 -9.85 -13.14 -16.82
N ARG A 261 -9.37 -12.39 -15.83
CA ARG A 261 -9.78 -12.43 -14.42
C ARG A 261 -10.18 -11.01 -14.00
N PHE A 262 -11.16 -10.92 -13.12
CA PHE A 262 -11.73 -9.65 -12.67
C PHE A 262 -11.65 -9.52 -11.16
N LEU A 263 -11.50 -8.29 -10.68
CA LEU A 263 -11.56 -7.96 -9.26
C LEU A 263 -13.00 -7.66 -8.87
N GLN A 264 -13.45 -8.23 -7.76
CA GLN A 264 -14.73 -7.89 -7.15
C GLN A 264 -14.48 -7.09 -5.87
N LEU A 265 -14.94 -5.83 -5.87
CA LEU A 265 -14.96 -4.99 -4.69
C LEU A 265 -16.32 -5.10 -4.01
N GLU A 266 -16.30 -5.47 -2.74
CA GLU A 266 -17.49 -5.52 -1.90
C GLU A 266 -17.48 -4.29 -0.98
N HIS A 267 -18.56 -3.52 -1.01
CA HIS A 267 -18.78 -2.38 -0.12
C HIS A 267 -20.03 -2.62 0.71
N ASP A 268 -19.95 -2.38 2.01
CA ASP A 268 -21.13 -2.40 2.88
C ASP A 268 -21.54 -0.96 3.22
N GLY A 269 -22.71 -0.56 2.74
CA GLY A 269 -23.28 0.77 3.00
C GLY A 269 -24.09 0.87 4.29
N ALA A 270 -24.39 -0.24 4.96
CA ALA A 270 -25.31 -0.28 6.09
C ALA A 270 -24.57 -0.43 7.43
N ILE A 271 -23.77 0.58 7.79
CA ILE A 271 -23.14 0.67 9.12
C ILE A 271 -23.91 1.68 9.97
N ASP A 272 -24.73 1.18 10.91
CA ASP A 272 -25.42 2.01 11.91
C ASP A 272 -24.96 1.60 13.32
N ILE A 273 -24.05 2.38 13.89
CA ILE A 273 -23.48 2.15 15.22
C ILE A 273 -24.00 3.23 16.17
N ALA A 274 -24.83 2.84 17.13
CA ALA A 274 -25.41 3.78 18.08
C ALA A 274 -24.31 4.38 19.01
N PRO A 275 -24.42 5.67 19.39
CA PRO A 275 -23.48 6.28 20.34
C PRO A 275 -23.36 5.48 21.65
N GLY A 276 -22.13 5.21 22.07
CA GLY A 276 -21.84 4.45 23.30
C GLY A 276 -21.93 2.93 23.16
N GLN A 277 -22.36 2.41 22.01
CA GLN A 277 -22.28 0.98 21.72
C GLN A 277 -20.81 0.53 21.68
N ARG A 278 -20.46 -0.44 22.53
CA ARG A 278 -19.06 -0.88 22.69
C ARG A 278 -18.62 -1.89 21.65
N ASP A 279 -19.53 -2.78 21.27
CA ASP A 279 -19.29 -3.85 20.31
C ASP A 279 -20.40 -3.82 19.26
N SER A 280 -20.00 -3.68 18.00
CA SER A 280 -20.87 -3.82 16.84
C SER A 280 -20.15 -4.66 15.80
N ALA A 281 -20.87 -5.58 15.18
CA ALA A 281 -20.36 -6.43 14.12
C ALA A 281 -21.20 -6.20 12.87
N VAL A 282 -20.52 -5.91 11.77
CA VAL A 282 -21.11 -5.80 10.44
C VAL A 282 -20.50 -6.91 9.60
N SER A 283 -21.34 -7.63 8.87
CA SER A 283 -20.93 -8.77 8.05
C SER A 283 -21.69 -8.74 6.73
N ASN A 284 -20.96 -8.94 5.64
CA ASN A 284 -21.52 -9.14 4.31
C ASN A 284 -21.06 -10.51 3.77
N HIS A 285 -21.83 -11.05 2.84
CA HIS A 285 -21.54 -12.32 2.18
C HIS A 285 -21.82 -12.21 0.69
N LEU A 286 -20.80 -12.53 -0.10
CA LEU A 286 -20.94 -12.74 -1.54
C LEU A 286 -21.16 -14.22 -1.83
N VAL A 287 -22.23 -14.54 -2.57
CA VAL A 287 -22.47 -15.89 -3.09
C VAL A 287 -21.86 -15.99 -4.49
N LEU A 288 -20.83 -16.82 -4.63
CA LEU A 288 -20.19 -17.07 -5.92
C LEU A 288 -20.96 -18.15 -6.69
N ALA A 289 -21.22 -17.89 -7.98
CA ALA A 289 -21.92 -18.84 -8.86
C ALA A 289 -21.12 -20.11 -9.14
N ASP A 290 -19.80 -20.02 -9.05
CA ASP A 290 -18.83 -21.05 -9.36
C ASP A 290 -17.58 -20.93 -8.48
N ARG A 291 -16.70 -21.94 -8.54
CA ARG A 291 -15.45 -21.95 -7.76
C ARG A 291 -14.52 -20.85 -8.27
N ARG A 292 -14.13 -19.93 -7.39
CA ARG A 292 -13.14 -18.88 -7.64
C ARG A 292 -11.92 -19.03 -6.73
N ASP A 293 -10.79 -18.53 -7.20
CA ASP A 293 -9.58 -18.34 -6.40
C ASP A 293 -9.53 -16.89 -5.90
N VAL A 294 -9.25 -16.71 -4.61
CA VAL A 294 -9.10 -15.39 -3.98
C VAL A 294 -7.62 -15.05 -3.89
N PHE A 295 -7.20 -13.98 -4.55
CA PHE A 295 -5.79 -13.57 -4.63
C PHE A 295 -5.37 -12.60 -3.52
N ALA A 296 -6.28 -11.70 -3.13
CA ALA A 296 -6.01 -10.67 -2.14
C ALA A 296 -7.26 -10.34 -1.33
N ILE A 297 -7.05 -9.85 -0.10
CA ILE A 297 -8.09 -9.28 0.76
C ILE A 297 -7.56 -7.94 1.25
N TYR A 298 -8.35 -6.88 1.05
CA TYR A 298 -8.01 -5.54 1.53
C TYR A 298 -9.07 -5.07 2.53
N PRO A 299 -8.85 -5.23 3.84
CA PRO A 299 -9.76 -4.69 4.84
C PRO A 299 -9.57 -3.17 4.95
N HIS A 300 -10.66 -2.42 4.82
CA HIS A 300 -10.71 -0.98 5.10
C HIS A 300 -11.70 -0.70 6.22
N ALA A 301 -11.30 0.12 7.18
CA ALA A 301 -12.18 0.61 8.23
C ALA A 301 -11.69 1.97 8.73
N HIS A 302 -12.63 2.85 9.10
CA HIS A 302 -12.31 4.13 9.73
C HIS A 302 -12.06 3.95 11.24
N TYR A 303 -12.15 5.03 12.01
CA TYR A 303 -11.70 5.12 13.41
C TYR A 303 -12.33 4.11 14.39
N LEU A 304 -13.54 3.61 14.11
CA LEU A 304 -14.23 2.65 14.97
C LEU A 304 -13.85 1.20 14.69
N GLY A 305 -13.22 0.90 13.55
CA GLY A 305 -12.81 -0.44 13.19
C GLY A 305 -11.80 -1.01 14.19
N LYS A 306 -12.09 -2.19 14.75
CA LYS A 306 -11.19 -2.91 15.68
C LYS A 306 -10.63 -4.19 15.09
N ARG A 307 -11.43 -4.89 14.29
CA ARG A 307 -11.07 -6.17 13.68
C ARG A 307 -11.84 -6.37 12.39
N SER A 308 -11.16 -6.88 11.37
CA SER A 308 -11.77 -7.38 10.13
C SER A 308 -11.36 -8.83 9.95
N SER A 309 -12.29 -9.66 9.48
CA SER A 309 -12.04 -11.07 9.18
C SER A 309 -12.78 -11.44 7.91
N ALA A 310 -12.13 -12.20 7.04
CA ALA A 310 -12.73 -12.79 5.86
C ALA A 310 -12.59 -14.32 5.92
N GLY A 311 -13.59 -15.02 5.41
CA GLY A 311 -13.62 -16.48 5.40
C GLY A 311 -14.57 -16.99 4.32
N ARG A 312 -14.44 -18.27 4.00
CA ARG A 312 -15.32 -18.96 3.06
C ARG A 312 -16.15 -20.02 3.79
N SER A 313 -17.41 -20.15 3.41
CA SER A 313 -18.28 -21.25 3.82
C SER A 313 -18.77 -21.98 2.57
N PHE A 314 -18.93 -23.30 2.68
CA PHE A 314 -19.52 -24.11 1.62
C PHE A 314 -20.93 -24.48 2.05
N ARG A 315 -21.92 -24.30 1.17
CA ARG A 315 -23.25 -24.90 1.41
C ARG A 315 -23.05 -26.42 1.35
N MET A 316 -23.27 -27.12 2.46
CA MET A 316 -23.40 -28.57 2.40
C MET A 316 -24.62 -28.87 1.52
N GLY A 317 -24.38 -29.43 0.34
CA GLY A 317 -25.46 -30.04 -0.43
C GLY A 317 -26.09 -31.14 0.41
N SER A 318 -27.42 -31.24 0.37
CA SER A 318 -28.11 -32.43 0.86
C SER A 318 -27.44 -33.64 0.22
N ALA A 319 -26.80 -34.50 1.02
CA ALA A 319 -26.40 -35.80 0.57
C ALA A 319 -27.67 -36.52 0.11
N GLY A 320 -27.86 -36.64 -1.21
CA GLY A 320 -28.88 -37.50 -1.78
C GLY A 320 -28.56 -38.92 -1.35
N GLY A 321 -29.48 -39.53 -0.60
CA GLY A 321 -29.49 -40.97 -0.31
C GLY A 321 -29.94 -41.79 -1.50
#